data_AF-A0ABD5S3P2-F1
#
_entry.id   AF-A0ABD5S3P2-F1
#
_cell.length_a   1.000
_cell.length_b   1.000
_cell.length_c   1.000
_cell.angle_alpha   90.00
_cell.angle_beta   90.00
_cell.angle_gamma   90.00
#
_symmetry.space_group_name_H-M   'P 1'
#
loop_
_entity.id
_entity.type
_entity.pdbx_description
1 polymer ?
#
loop_
_entity_poly.entity_id
_entity_poly.type
_entity_poly.pdbx_seq_one_letter_code
_entity_poly.pdbx_strand_id
1 'polypeptide(L)'
;MRLIKLLVPDADLSAVLDVLDRENVDFVVTKDAHKEDDASVVEFPLPTQAVGYVLGELRDAGLDDDEYTVVTSVETAKTSHFHELEDRFVAGDDEDDSVAREEIRAKALGMHRGAVTYYSMTMFSAIVAAAGLLLDSPAVVVGSMVIAPQVGS
;
A
#
# COMPACT_ATOMS: atom_id res chain seq x y z
N MET A 1 2.56 2.58 -7.39
CA MET A 1 2.49 4.01 -7.06
C MET A 1 1.56 4.25 -5.89
N ARG A 2 1.98 5.14 -5.00
CA ARG A 2 1.22 5.57 -3.82
C ARG A 2 1.27 7.08 -3.75
N LEU A 3 0.15 7.71 -3.43
CA LEU A 3 0.11 9.10 -3.02
C LEU A 3 0.10 9.12 -1.50
N ILE A 4 1.11 9.76 -0.92
CA ILE A 4 1.23 9.99 0.52
C ILE A 4 0.65 11.37 0.81
N LYS A 5 -0.16 11.49 1.87
CA LYS A 5 -0.56 12.76 2.46
C LYS A 5 -0.24 12.74 3.95
N LEU A 6 0.51 13.73 4.40
CA LEU A 6 0.93 13.89 5.79
C LEU A 6 0.39 15.20 6.32
N LEU A 7 -0.09 15.21 7.56
CA LEU A 7 -0.22 16.44 8.34
C LEU A 7 1.11 16.67 9.04
N VAL A 8 1.71 17.84 8.84
CA VAL A 8 3.02 18.18 9.36
C VAL A 8 2.88 19.47 10.17
N PRO A 9 3.24 19.46 11.46
CA PRO A 9 3.34 20.69 12.25
C PRO A 9 4.31 21.68 11.59
N ASP A 10 4.01 22.97 11.63
CA ASP A 10 4.85 23.98 10.99
C ASP A 10 6.29 24.04 11.56
N ALA A 11 6.49 23.57 12.80
CA ALA A 11 7.79 23.41 13.42
C ALA A 11 8.69 22.39 12.67
N ASP A 12 8.09 21.29 12.21
CA ASP A 12 8.80 20.17 11.58
C ASP A 12 8.74 20.24 10.04
N LEU A 13 7.90 21.13 9.50
CA LEU A 13 7.71 21.31 8.06
C LEU A 13 9.04 21.53 7.31
N SER A 14 9.93 22.35 7.86
CA SER A 14 11.23 22.60 7.23
C SER A 14 12.08 21.33 7.08
N ALA A 15 12.14 20.49 8.13
CA ALA A 15 12.88 19.24 8.10
C ALA A 15 12.28 18.24 7.11
N VAL A 16 10.95 18.16 7.04
CA VAL A 16 10.24 17.31 6.07
C VAL A 16 10.54 17.72 4.63
N LEU A 17 10.48 19.02 4.32
CA LEU A 17 10.76 19.52 2.99
C LEU A 17 12.22 19.28 2.58
N ASP A 18 13.17 19.46 3.49
CA ASP A 18 14.59 19.19 3.25
C ASP A 18 14.85 17.72 2.91
N VAL A 19 14.15 16.77 3.57
CA VAL A 19 14.23 15.34 3.24
C VAL A 19 13.68 15.06 1.85
N LEU A 20 12.51 15.61 1.52
CA LEU A 20 11.88 15.40 0.22
C LEU A 20 12.72 16.00 -0.92
N ASP A 21 13.28 17.19 -0.72
CA ASP A 21 14.18 17.84 -1.69
C ASP A 21 15.46 17.03 -1.88
N ARG A 22 16.08 16.53 -0.80
CA ARG A 22 17.28 15.67 -0.88
C ARG A 22 17.02 14.40 -1.67
N GLU A 23 15.85 13.79 -1.44
CA GLU A 23 15.45 12.57 -2.15
C GLU A 23 14.96 12.84 -3.58
N ASN A 24 14.90 14.11 -4.02
CA ASN A 24 14.34 14.54 -5.30
C ASN A 24 12.87 14.15 -5.48
N VAL A 25 12.09 14.20 -4.41
CA VAL A 25 10.65 13.93 -4.42
C VAL A 25 9.89 15.22 -4.68
N ASP A 26 9.14 15.28 -5.78
CA ASP A 26 8.23 16.38 -6.03
C ASP A 26 7.05 16.34 -5.03
N PHE A 27 6.77 17.46 -4.35
CA PHE A 27 5.71 17.56 -3.35
C PHE A 27 4.86 18.82 -3.54
N VAL A 28 3.66 18.79 -2.95
CA VAL A 28 2.75 19.93 -2.84
C VAL A 28 2.49 20.20 -1.36
N VAL A 29 2.61 21.47 -0.95
CA VAL A 29 2.32 21.90 0.41
C VAL A 29 1.04 22.74 0.41
N THR A 30 0.07 22.35 1.22
CA THR A 30 -1.11 23.15 1.56
C THR A 30 -0.96 23.66 2.99
N LYS A 31 -0.71 24.95 3.15
CA LYS A 31 -0.59 25.61 4.45
C LYS A 31 -1.95 25.82 5.11
N ASP A 32 -1.95 26.05 6.42
CA ASP A 32 -3.14 26.35 7.23
C ASP A 32 -4.22 25.26 7.14
N ALA A 33 -3.79 24.01 7.11
CA ALA A 33 -4.68 22.87 6.92
C ALA A 33 -5.42 22.47 8.21
N HIS A 34 -4.90 22.89 9.37
CA HIS A 34 -5.52 22.67 10.67
C HIS A 34 -5.84 24.00 11.35
N LYS A 35 -7.02 24.10 11.95
CA LYS A 35 -7.59 25.39 12.39
C LYS A 35 -7.14 25.83 13.79
N GLU A 36 -6.67 24.88 14.60
CA GLU A 36 -6.25 25.09 15.99
C GLU A 36 -4.75 24.88 16.21
N ASP A 37 -4.08 24.11 15.34
CA ASP A 37 -2.67 23.81 15.42
C ASP A 37 -2.05 24.26 14.09
N ASP A 38 -1.03 25.12 14.13
CA ASP A 38 -0.33 25.60 12.92
C ASP A 38 0.33 24.40 12.21
N ALA A 39 -0.42 23.79 11.27
CA ALA A 39 -0.02 22.58 10.58
C ALA A 39 -0.36 22.66 9.08
N SER A 40 0.52 22.07 8.30
CA SER A 40 0.48 22.05 6.85
C SER A 40 0.28 20.62 6.34
N VAL A 41 -0.48 20.45 5.26
CA VAL A 41 -0.61 19.15 4.59
C VAL A 41 0.42 19.06 3.47
N VAL A 42 1.23 18.01 3.48
CA VAL A 42 2.23 17.73 2.45
C VAL A 42 1.79 16.50 1.67
N GLU A 43 1.69 16.63 0.35
CA GLU A 43 1.27 15.57 -0.57
C GLU A 43 2.36 15.26 -1.60
N PHE A 44 2.72 13.99 -1.77
CA PHE A 44 3.72 13.58 -2.75
C PHE A 44 3.50 12.15 -3.26
N PRO A 45 3.69 11.91 -4.57
CA PRO A 45 3.62 10.57 -5.14
C PRO A 45 4.96 9.84 -4.99
N LEU A 46 4.90 8.56 -4.63
CA LEU A 46 6.06 7.66 -4.57
C LEU A 46 5.83 6.35 -5.33
N PRO A 47 6.90 5.75 -5.87
CA PRO A 47 6.95 4.32 -6.16
C PRO A 47 6.56 3.50 -4.92
N THR A 48 5.97 2.33 -5.11
CA THR A 48 5.47 1.52 -3.98
C THR A 48 6.61 1.10 -3.05
N GLN A 49 7.77 0.78 -3.62
CA GLN A 49 8.99 0.34 -2.94
C GLN A 49 9.63 1.46 -2.12
N ALA A 50 9.52 2.72 -2.58
CA ALA A 50 10.12 3.88 -1.93
C ALA A 50 9.36 4.34 -0.67
N VAL A 51 8.12 3.88 -0.46
CA VAL A 51 7.26 4.36 0.64
C VAL A 51 7.89 4.07 2.00
N GLY A 52 8.38 2.85 2.21
CA GLY A 52 8.97 2.45 3.49
C GLY A 52 10.22 3.26 3.82
N TYR A 53 11.12 3.42 2.85
CA TYR A 53 12.35 4.20 2.98
C TYR A 53 12.06 5.68 3.27
N VAL A 54 11.23 6.34 2.46
CA VAL A 54 10.95 7.79 2.61
C VAL A 54 10.22 8.09 3.92
N LEU A 55 9.21 7.29 4.31
CA LEU A 55 8.58 7.46 5.62
C LEU A 55 9.58 7.19 6.77
N GLY A 56 10.54 6.30 6.57
CA GLY A 56 11.67 6.09 7.48
C GLY A 56 12.48 7.35 7.72
N GLU A 57 12.99 7.93 6.65
CA GLU A 57 13.80 9.15 6.68
C GLU A 57 13.04 10.34 7.28
N LEU A 58 11.74 10.45 7.03
CA LEU A 58 10.90 11.50 7.61
C LEU A 58 10.75 11.37 9.13
N ARG A 59 10.57 10.14 9.65
CA ARG A 59 10.56 9.90 11.11
C ARG A 59 11.90 10.19 11.75
N ASP A 60 13.00 9.80 11.10
CA ASP A 60 14.35 10.06 11.61
C ASP A 60 14.69 11.56 11.60
N ALA A 61 14.04 12.34 10.72
CA ALA A 61 14.10 13.80 10.69
C ALA A 61 13.20 14.49 11.74
N GLY A 62 12.45 13.73 12.53
CA GLY A 62 11.64 14.23 13.64
C GLY A 62 10.13 14.33 13.37
N LEU A 63 9.64 13.86 12.22
CA LEU A 63 8.20 13.80 11.97
C LEU A 63 7.56 12.68 12.79
N ASP A 64 6.56 13.02 13.60
CA ASP A 64 5.66 12.04 14.22
C ASP A 64 4.50 11.72 13.26
N ASP A 65 4.66 10.69 12.44
CA ASP A 65 3.70 10.30 11.40
C ASP A 65 2.47 9.52 11.93
N ASP A 66 2.39 9.33 13.25
CA ASP A 66 1.28 8.65 13.94
C ASP A 66 -0.01 9.50 14.01
N GLU A 67 0.08 10.83 13.87
CA GLU A 67 -1.07 11.71 14.05
C GLU A 67 -2.02 11.70 12.84
N TYR A 68 -1.48 11.84 11.62
CA TYR A 68 -2.28 11.82 10.39
C TYR A 68 -1.45 11.50 9.15
N THR A 69 -1.51 10.23 8.73
CA THR A 69 -0.88 9.74 7.49
C THR A 69 -1.89 9.00 6.62
N VAL A 70 -2.05 9.44 5.37
CA VAL A 70 -2.94 8.81 4.38
C VAL A 70 -2.11 8.27 3.23
N VAL A 71 -2.19 6.96 3.00
CA VAL A 71 -1.53 6.28 1.87
C VAL A 71 -2.61 5.81 0.89
N THR A 72 -2.63 6.40 -0.31
CA THR A 72 -3.63 6.09 -1.34
C THR A 72 -3.00 5.43 -2.56
N SER A 73 -3.65 4.39 -3.10
CA SER A 73 -3.24 3.81 -4.39
C SER A 73 -3.73 4.70 -5.53
N VAL A 74 -2.83 5.07 -6.44
CA VAL A 74 -3.14 5.89 -7.62
C VAL A 74 -2.73 5.17 -8.89
N GLU A 75 -3.49 5.38 -9.97
CA GLU A 75 -3.23 4.74 -11.27
C GLU A 75 -2.12 5.44 -12.05
N THR A 76 -1.98 6.76 -11.93
CA THR A 76 -0.93 7.53 -12.62
C THR A 76 -0.63 8.84 -11.88
N ALA A 77 0.65 9.18 -11.76
CA ALA A 77 1.13 10.51 -11.39
C ALA A 77 2.15 10.98 -12.44
N LYS A 78 2.19 12.28 -12.73
CA LYS A 78 3.22 12.89 -13.59
C LYS A 78 3.85 14.05 -12.84
N THR A 79 5.09 13.87 -12.42
CA THR A 79 5.91 14.92 -11.81
C THR A 79 7.27 15.00 -12.50
N SER A 80 8.02 16.06 -12.26
CA SER A 80 9.29 16.38 -12.92
C SER A 80 10.33 15.28 -12.76
N HIS A 81 10.47 14.77 -11.53
CA HIS A 81 11.53 13.84 -11.13
C HIS A 81 11.04 12.40 -10.97
N PHE A 82 9.78 12.12 -11.32
CA PHE A 82 9.19 10.80 -11.08
C PHE A 82 9.95 9.65 -11.76
N HIS A 83 10.44 9.86 -12.98
CA HIS A 83 11.19 8.83 -13.71
C HIS A 83 12.52 8.48 -13.03
N GLU A 84 13.22 9.45 -12.47
CA GLU A 84 14.48 9.23 -11.76
C GLU A 84 14.24 8.48 -10.44
N LEU A 85 13.13 8.79 -9.75
CA LEU A 85 12.67 8.07 -8.56
C LEU A 85 12.27 6.63 -8.86
N GLU A 86 11.53 6.41 -9.93
CA GLU A 86 11.11 5.07 -10.35
C GLU A 86 12.32 4.21 -10.72
N ASP A 87 13.28 4.74 -11.49
CA ASP A 87 14.49 4.01 -11.81
C ASP A 87 15.31 3.65 -10.55
N ARG A 88 15.40 4.57 -9.58
CA ARG A 88 16.17 4.35 -8.33
C ARG A 88 15.57 3.27 -7.43
N PHE A 89 14.23 3.24 -7.30
CA PHE A 89 13.56 2.38 -6.32
C PHE A 89 12.83 1.17 -6.93
N VAL A 90 12.66 1.13 -8.25
CA VAL A 90 11.99 0.02 -8.96
C VAL A 90 12.95 -0.75 -9.86
N ALA A 91 13.90 -0.06 -10.50
CA ALA A 91 14.80 -0.68 -11.47
C ALA A 91 16.25 -0.88 -10.95
N GLY A 92 16.65 -0.18 -9.89
CA GLY A 92 17.98 -0.23 -9.30
C GLY A 92 18.05 -1.13 -8.06
N ASP A 93 18.92 -2.15 -8.15
CA ASP A 93 19.44 -3.05 -7.10
C ASP A 93 18.46 -3.75 -6.13
N ASP A 94 18.69 -5.07 -5.96
CA ASP A 94 17.90 -6.04 -5.18
C ASP A 94 17.85 -5.78 -3.65
N GLU A 95 18.34 -4.64 -3.15
CA GLU A 95 18.43 -4.36 -1.70
C GLU A 95 17.22 -3.61 -1.12
N ASP A 96 16.34 -3.02 -1.93
CA ASP A 96 15.29 -2.10 -1.44
C ASP A 96 13.84 -2.54 -1.75
N ASP A 97 13.60 -3.85 -1.80
CA ASP A 97 12.27 -4.47 -1.94
C ASP A 97 11.47 -4.38 -0.61
N SER A 98 11.41 -3.19 -0.02
CA SER A 98 10.81 -2.95 1.30
C SER A 98 9.28 -2.82 1.19
N VAL A 99 8.57 -3.86 1.63
CA VAL A 99 7.11 -3.80 1.76
C VAL A 99 6.76 -3.00 3.01
N ALA A 100 6.14 -1.82 2.83
CA ALA A 100 5.71 -0.97 3.93
C ALA A 100 4.82 -1.75 4.92
N ARG A 101 5.10 -1.63 6.22
CA ARG A 101 4.40 -2.40 7.26
C ARG A 101 2.92 -2.00 7.34
N GLU A 102 2.65 -0.74 7.02
CA GLU A 102 1.35 -0.11 6.89
C GLU A 102 0.57 -0.71 5.71
N GLU A 103 1.26 -1.09 4.62
CA GLU A 103 0.67 -1.78 3.47
C GLU A 103 0.30 -3.23 3.80
N ILE A 104 1.16 -3.98 4.52
CA ILE A 104 0.81 -5.33 4.99
C ILE A 104 -0.46 -5.27 5.83
N ARG A 105 -0.54 -4.29 6.74
CA ARG A 105 -1.71 -4.09 7.60
C ARG A 105 -2.95 -3.69 6.80
N ALA A 106 -2.84 -2.75 5.87
CA ALA A 106 -3.95 -2.31 5.03
C ALA A 106 -4.45 -3.42 4.08
N LYS A 107 -3.54 -4.18 3.46
CA LYS A 107 -3.85 -5.35 2.63
C LYS A 107 -4.50 -6.45 3.46
N ALA A 108 -4.00 -6.71 4.67
CA ALA A 108 -4.59 -7.69 5.58
C ALA A 108 -6.01 -7.30 6.00
N LEU A 109 -6.25 -6.02 6.31
CA LEU A 109 -7.58 -5.50 6.62
C LEU A 109 -8.53 -5.55 5.40
N GLY A 110 -8.01 -5.30 4.20
CA GLY A 110 -8.75 -5.39 2.94
C GLY A 110 -9.01 -6.83 2.46
N MET A 111 -8.26 -7.82 2.95
CA MET A 111 -8.44 -9.24 2.65
C MET A 111 -9.56 -9.91 3.45
N HIS A 112 -10.36 -9.15 4.20
CA HIS A 112 -11.59 -9.68 4.82
C HIS A 112 -12.67 -9.97 3.77
N ARG A 113 -12.48 -11.05 3.01
CA ARG A 113 -13.58 -11.79 2.42
C ARG A 113 -14.44 -12.27 3.59
N GLY A 114 -15.65 -11.74 3.73
CA GLY A 114 -16.49 -12.00 4.90
C GLY A 114 -16.54 -13.50 5.20
N ALA A 115 -16.43 -13.88 6.48
CA ALA A 115 -16.35 -15.28 6.91
C ALA A 115 -17.46 -16.13 6.27
N VAL A 116 -18.66 -15.56 6.10
CA VAL A 116 -19.80 -16.18 5.42
C VAL A 116 -19.44 -16.61 4.00
N THR A 117 -18.87 -15.73 3.17
CA THR A 117 -18.49 -16.04 1.78
C THR A 117 -17.38 -17.09 1.72
N TYR A 118 -16.42 -17.03 2.63
CA TYR A 118 -15.34 -18.02 2.70
C TYR A 118 -15.89 -19.42 3.00
N TYR A 119 -16.71 -19.55 4.04
CA TYR A 119 -17.29 -20.84 4.42
C TYR A 119 -18.32 -21.34 3.41
N SER A 120 -19.09 -20.46 2.77
CA SER A 120 -20.05 -20.86 1.74
C SER A 120 -19.36 -21.41 0.49
N MET A 121 -18.29 -20.75 0.03
CA MET A 121 -17.49 -21.22 -1.11
C MET A 121 -16.77 -22.53 -0.78
N THR A 122 -16.25 -22.66 0.44
CA THR A 122 -15.61 -23.90 0.93
C THR A 122 -16.61 -25.06 0.96
N MET A 123 -17.81 -24.84 1.50
CA MET A 123 -18.86 -25.86 1.53
C MET A 123 -19.31 -26.25 0.12
N PHE A 124 -19.47 -25.27 -0.78
CA PHE A 124 -19.85 -25.52 -2.17
C PHE A 124 -18.76 -26.32 -2.91
N SER A 125 -17.49 -25.95 -2.76
CA SER A 125 -16.35 -26.71 -3.31
C SER A 125 -16.33 -28.16 -2.82
N ALA A 126 -16.52 -28.39 -1.51
CA ALA A 126 -16.56 -29.74 -0.94
C ALA A 126 -17.70 -30.60 -1.52
N ILE A 127 -18.88 -30.02 -1.73
CA ILE A 127 -20.02 -30.71 -2.37
C ILE A 127 -19.69 -31.08 -3.81
N VAL A 128 -19.12 -30.16 -4.60
CA VAL A 128 -18.73 -30.40 -5.98
C VAL A 128 -17.64 -31.46 -6.08
N ALA A 129 -16.65 -31.43 -5.18
CA ALA A 129 -15.60 -32.46 -5.09
C ALA A 129 -16.20 -33.85 -4.81
N ALA A 130 -17.09 -33.95 -3.81
CA ALA A 130 -17.77 -35.20 -3.48
C ALA A 130 -18.61 -35.72 -4.65
N ALA A 131 -19.34 -34.84 -5.35
CA ALA A 131 -20.06 -35.20 -6.56
C ALA A 131 -19.13 -35.68 -7.69
N GLY A 132 -17.98 -35.02 -7.87
CA GLY A 132 -16.97 -35.42 -8.85
C GLY A 132 -16.39 -36.82 -8.59
N LEU A 133 -16.16 -37.17 -7.32
CA LEU A 133 -15.74 -38.52 -6.92
C LEU A 133 -16.83 -39.57 -7.16
N LEU A 134 -18.09 -39.25 -6.86
CA LEU A 134 -19.22 -40.16 -7.10
C LEU A 134 -19.50 -40.39 -8.59
N LEU A 135 -19.24 -39.39 -9.42
CA LEU A 135 -19.40 -39.46 -10.87
C LEU A 135 -18.15 -40.02 -11.59
N ASP A 136 -17.10 -40.39 -10.84
CA ASP A 136 -15.79 -40.80 -11.36
C ASP A 136 -15.26 -39.83 -12.43
N SER A 137 -15.42 -38.52 -12.16
CA SER A 137 -15.08 -37.44 -13.10
C SER A 137 -13.91 -36.60 -12.57
N PRO A 138 -12.68 -36.88 -13.03
CA PRO A 138 -11.51 -36.10 -12.66
C PRO A 138 -11.66 -34.61 -13.00
N ALA A 139 -12.35 -34.28 -14.09
CA ALA A 139 -12.57 -32.90 -14.50
C ALA A 139 -13.40 -32.11 -13.48
N VAL A 140 -14.42 -32.73 -12.87
CA VAL A 140 -15.26 -32.09 -11.84
C VAL A 140 -14.48 -31.93 -10.53
N VAL A 141 -13.66 -32.93 -10.17
CA VAL A 141 -12.77 -32.86 -9.00
C VAL A 141 -11.76 -31.71 -9.15
N VAL A 142 -11.11 -31.58 -10.31
CA VAL A 142 -10.19 -30.45 -10.58
C VAL A 142 -10.94 -29.12 -10.61
N GLY A 143 -12.15 -29.08 -11.18
CA GLY A 143 -13.00 -27.88 -11.17
C GLY A 143 -13.34 -27.38 -9.76
N SER A 144 -13.50 -28.30 -8.79
CA SER A 144 -13.77 -27.93 -7.39
C SER A 144 -12.63 -27.15 -6.73
N MET A 145 -11.38 -27.36 -7.18
CA MET A 145 -10.18 -26.66 -6.68
C MET A 145 -10.17 -25.18 -7.09
N VAL A 146 -10.72 -24.85 -8.26
CA VAL A 146 -10.84 -23.46 -8.75
C VAL A 146 -11.86 -22.66 -7.94
N ILE A 147 -12.87 -23.35 -7.38
CA ILE A 147 -13.92 -22.75 -6.56
C ILE A 147 -13.44 -22.52 -5.11
N ALA A 148 -12.48 -23.33 -4.65
CA ALA A 148 -11.99 -23.26 -3.28
C ALA A 148 -11.28 -21.92 -3.02
N PRO A 149 -11.66 -21.18 -1.97
CA PRO A 149 -11.06 -19.88 -1.66
C PRO A 149 -9.60 -19.97 -1.20
N GLN A 150 -9.06 -21.20 -1.04
CA GLN A 150 -7.72 -21.49 -0.53
C GLN A 150 -6.63 -21.52 -1.62
N VAL A 151 -7.01 -21.59 -2.90
CA VAL A 151 -6.07 -21.85 -4.02
C VAL A 151 -5.63 -20.56 -4.73
N GLY A 152 -6.15 -19.40 -4.32
CA GLY A 152 -5.86 -18.10 -4.94
C GLY A 152 -5.38 -17.03 -3.96
N SER A 153 -4.78 -17.41 -2.84
CA SER A 153 -4.09 -16.49 -1.90
C SER A 153 -2.59 -16.52 -2.12
#